data_AF-S8EJM7-F1
#
_entry.id   AF-S8EJM7-F1
#
_cell.length_a   1.000
_cell.length_b   1.000
_cell.length_c   1.000
_cell.angle_alpha   90.00
_cell.angle_beta   90.00
_cell.angle_gamma   90.00
#
_symmetry.space_group_name_H-M   'P 1'
#
loop_
_entity.id
_entity.type
_entity.pdbx_description
1 polymer ?
#
loop_
_entity_poly.entity_id
_entity_poly.type
_entity_poly.pdbx_seq_one_letter_code
_entity_poly.pdbx_strand_id
1 'polypeptide(L)'
;MHKLSYPSTSAAARAVPFQQPSPLLTFSYTSAHELEFTDSALRYYVPPPNGADLRYGYERWIKRREEKGRIDGLLKAILKVGERMEKSDAGSGSRWRESIGVVAWRGVMTKILTAPYEERDGWEMNVMDIDGTLYLEEHLTDAKLKDKEDMTPHHRLQSYYGYSFEAWSTSSRPSVSEHLAGHPHGWGGDVDTNVQWCCVVKTKLGDTRLVIGGEVDCARDDFNGNTNDLVELKTSMVIRGAQDEARFEKKLLKFYFQSFLLGVPEIVVGFRTPAGQLSTLQSFKTMQIPRLVRGKRGAWDPMVSFDWGQRFITFLKSTIRVAGEDTHPAEAETLDGADEPLANVHYTDRPADKPPVWRVIFKPKDGISVTRLDGTGVQEVEAGEDRVGFLPRWYLDKLRVRSGSGSDTRPTQSSGDRRPADNIRSPGHTRIEVGVVYPARTPSESAPAGWII
;
A
#
# COMPACT_ATOMS: atom_id res chain seq x y z
N MET A 1 4.61 26.61 9.35
CA MET A 1 4.89 25.80 8.14
C MET A 1 6.22 25.10 8.34
N HIS A 2 6.22 23.77 8.40
CA HIS A 2 7.43 22.97 8.60
C HIS A 2 7.94 22.47 7.24
N LYS A 3 9.25 22.29 7.08
CA LYS A 3 9.86 21.89 5.80
C LYS A 3 10.86 20.74 5.96
N LEU A 4 10.89 19.86 4.97
CA LEU A 4 11.94 18.86 4.78
C LEU A 4 12.50 19.02 3.37
N SER A 5 13.79 19.34 3.27
CA SER A 5 14.46 19.61 2.00
C SER A 5 14.45 18.41 1.06
N TYR A 6 14.40 18.69 -0.25
CA TYR A 6 14.50 17.69 -1.31
C TYR A 6 15.75 16.81 -1.12
N PRO A 7 15.65 15.48 -1.29
CA PRO A 7 16.79 14.59 -1.09
C PRO A 7 17.80 14.75 -2.23
N SER A 8 19.10 14.72 -1.90
CA SER A 8 20.14 14.60 -2.91
C SER A 8 20.20 13.16 -3.41
N THR A 9 20.11 12.97 -4.72
CA THR A 9 20.29 11.66 -5.39
C THR A 9 21.76 11.31 -5.63
N SER A 10 22.68 12.24 -5.38
CA SER A 10 24.13 12.03 -5.51
C SER A 10 24.82 11.72 -4.18
N ALA A 11 24.15 11.99 -3.05
CA ALA A 11 24.69 11.67 -1.72
C ALA A 11 24.54 10.17 -1.41
N ALA A 12 25.47 9.63 -0.62
CA ALA A 12 25.35 8.27 -0.13
C ALA A 12 24.10 8.12 0.77
N ALA A 13 23.17 7.26 0.35
CA ALA A 13 21.97 6.96 1.14
C ALA A 13 22.30 6.10 2.35
N ARG A 14 21.58 6.32 3.47
CA ARG A 14 21.68 5.41 4.62
C ARG A 14 21.02 4.08 4.28
N ALA A 15 21.58 3.00 4.79
CA ALA A 15 20.96 1.69 4.67
C ALA A 15 19.72 1.60 5.57
N VAL A 16 18.54 1.79 5.00
CA VAL A 16 17.26 1.61 5.70
C VAL A 16 16.69 0.23 5.36
N PRO A 17 16.48 -0.66 6.36
CA PRO A 17 15.89 -1.96 6.10
C PRO A 17 14.42 -1.83 5.71
N PHE A 18 13.98 -2.68 4.79
CA PHE A 18 12.58 -2.85 4.45
C PHE A 18 12.18 -4.31 4.67
N GLN A 19 11.13 -4.54 5.45
CA GLN A 19 10.64 -5.88 5.72
C GLN A 19 9.83 -6.39 4.53
N GLN A 20 10.03 -7.65 4.12
CA GLN A 20 9.20 -8.27 3.09
C GLN A 20 7.70 -8.15 3.47
N PRO A 21 6.84 -7.63 2.57
CA PRO A 21 5.41 -7.52 2.83
C PRO A 21 4.80 -8.90 3.15
N SER A 22 3.96 -8.94 4.18
CA SER A 22 3.20 -10.14 4.56
C SER A 22 1.71 -9.85 4.38
N PRO A 23 0.96 -10.70 3.67
CA PRO A 23 -0.47 -10.51 3.48
C PRO A 23 -1.23 -10.58 4.81
N LEU A 24 -2.25 -9.72 4.93
CA LEU A 24 -3.18 -9.70 6.05
C LEU A 24 -4.55 -10.24 5.63
N LEU A 25 -5.08 -9.72 4.52
CA LEU A 25 -6.31 -10.17 3.87
C LEU A 25 -6.42 -9.61 2.45
N THR A 26 -7.46 -10.03 1.76
CA THR A 26 -7.89 -9.52 0.44
C THR A 26 -9.36 -9.10 0.50
N PHE A 27 -9.77 -8.28 -0.46
CA PHE A 27 -11.17 -7.92 -0.69
C PHE A 27 -11.37 -7.52 -2.15
N SER A 28 -12.63 -7.56 -2.59
CA SER A 28 -13.05 -7.17 -3.93
C SER A 28 -13.94 -5.94 -3.87
N TYR A 29 -13.88 -5.10 -4.90
CA TYR A 29 -14.92 -4.14 -5.23
C TYR A 29 -15.80 -4.71 -6.34
N THR A 30 -17.13 -4.61 -6.19
CA THR A 30 -18.10 -5.01 -7.21
C THR A 30 -18.19 -3.99 -8.35
N SER A 31 -18.99 -4.25 -9.38
CA SER A 31 -19.27 -3.26 -10.45
C SER A 31 -20.00 -2.01 -9.96
N ALA A 32 -20.70 -2.10 -8.82
CA ALA A 32 -21.25 -0.94 -8.10
C ALA A 32 -20.22 -0.25 -7.20
N HIS A 33 -18.95 -0.69 -7.24
CA HIS A 33 -17.85 -0.26 -6.38
C HIS A 33 -18.12 -0.47 -4.87
N GLU A 34 -18.85 -1.53 -4.54
CA GLU A 34 -19.10 -1.93 -3.16
C GLU A 34 -18.02 -2.91 -2.69
N LEU A 35 -17.50 -2.70 -1.47
CA LEU A 35 -16.47 -3.57 -0.91
C LEU A 35 -17.07 -4.86 -0.35
N GLU A 36 -16.54 -5.99 -0.80
CA GLU A 36 -16.81 -7.32 -0.28
C GLU A 36 -15.51 -8.01 0.16
N PHE A 37 -15.50 -8.64 1.34
CA PHE A 37 -14.36 -9.44 1.80
C PHE A 37 -14.33 -10.83 1.15
N THR A 38 -14.23 -10.84 -0.17
CA THR A 38 -14.20 -12.00 -1.05
C THR A 38 -13.11 -11.80 -2.11
N ASP A 39 -12.81 -12.87 -2.85
CA ASP A 39 -11.92 -12.85 -4.01
C ASP A 39 -12.72 -12.86 -5.34
N SER A 40 -13.95 -12.32 -5.34
CA SER A 40 -14.85 -12.36 -6.50
C SER A 40 -14.32 -11.57 -7.71
N ALA A 41 -13.51 -10.54 -7.48
CA ALA A 41 -12.84 -9.77 -8.52
C ALA A 41 -11.45 -10.31 -8.90
N LEU A 42 -10.96 -11.39 -8.26
CA LEU A 42 -9.65 -11.95 -8.57
C LEU A 42 -9.63 -12.50 -10.01
N ARG A 43 -8.54 -12.20 -10.71
CA ARG A 43 -8.27 -12.66 -12.07
C ARG A 43 -6.97 -13.47 -12.09
N TYR A 44 -6.84 -14.33 -13.08
CA TYR A 44 -5.67 -15.17 -13.28
C TYR A 44 -4.95 -14.82 -14.57
N TYR A 45 -3.64 -14.70 -14.53
CA TYR A 45 -2.80 -14.39 -15.67
C TYR A 45 -2.91 -15.49 -16.73
N VAL A 46 -3.18 -15.08 -17.95
CA VAL A 46 -3.05 -15.90 -19.15
C VAL A 46 -2.37 -15.06 -20.22
N PRO A 47 -1.43 -15.62 -21.01
CA PRO A 47 -0.79 -14.83 -22.05
C PRO A 47 -1.84 -14.38 -23.10
N PRO A 48 -1.83 -13.10 -23.50
CA PRO A 48 -2.74 -12.59 -24.51
C PRO A 48 -2.43 -13.21 -25.89
N PRO A 49 -3.42 -13.26 -26.80
CA PRO A 49 -3.18 -13.66 -28.20
C PRO A 49 -2.14 -12.77 -28.89
N ASN A 50 -1.38 -13.35 -29.83
CA ASN A 50 -0.44 -12.58 -30.66
C ASN A 50 -1.16 -11.47 -31.43
N GLY A 51 -0.66 -10.25 -31.35
CA GLY A 51 -1.26 -9.11 -32.04
C GLY A 51 -2.57 -8.61 -31.42
N ALA A 52 -2.86 -8.93 -30.16
CA ALA A 52 -4.03 -8.39 -29.45
C ALA A 52 -4.15 -6.86 -29.64
N ASP A 53 -5.34 -6.40 -30.05
CA ASP A 53 -5.62 -4.97 -30.24
C ASP A 53 -6.07 -4.37 -28.91
N LEU A 54 -5.21 -3.57 -28.30
CA LEU A 54 -5.51 -2.90 -27.03
C LEU A 54 -6.56 -1.78 -27.17
N ARG A 55 -7.06 -1.48 -28.39
CA ARG A 55 -8.23 -0.61 -28.60
C ARG A 55 -9.55 -1.37 -28.53
N TYR A 56 -9.51 -2.70 -28.64
CA TYR A 56 -10.73 -3.50 -28.63
C TYR A 56 -11.49 -3.28 -27.32
N GLY A 57 -12.79 -2.98 -27.43
CA GLY A 57 -13.66 -2.73 -26.28
C GLY A 57 -13.68 -1.29 -25.76
N TYR A 58 -12.92 -0.36 -26.34
CA TYR A 58 -12.84 1.03 -25.85
C TYR A 58 -14.20 1.71 -25.71
N GLU A 59 -15.10 1.55 -26.69
CA GLU A 59 -16.44 2.14 -26.66
C GLU A 59 -17.40 1.51 -25.63
N ARG A 60 -17.02 0.34 -25.07
CA ARG A 60 -17.78 -0.35 -24.01
C ARG A 60 -17.17 -0.14 -22.63
N TRP A 61 -16.13 0.67 -22.51
CA TRP A 61 -15.44 0.91 -21.25
C TRP A 61 -16.35 1.61 -20.23
N ILE A 62 -16.58 0.94 -19.10
CA ILE A 62 -17.20 1.52 -17.91
C ILE A 62 -16.08 2.13 -17.05
N LYS A 63 -15.97 3.46 -17.10
CA LYS A 63 -15.00 4.23 -16.30
C LYS A 63 -15.64 4.65 -14.97
N ARG A 64 -15.01 4.26 -13.86
CA ARG A 64 -15.27 4.79 -12.52
C ARG A 64 -15.02 6.31 -12.50
N ARG A 65 -15.91 7.06 -11.87
CA ARG A 65 -15.77 8.50 -11.71
C ARG A 65 -14.53 8.85 -10.88
N GLU A 66 -13.88 9.96 -11.22
CA GLU A 66 -12.82 10.51 -10.39
C GLU A 66 -13.42 11.08 -9.09
N GLU A 67 -12.95 10.57 -7.96
CA GLU A 67 -13.44 10.93 -6.62
C GLU A 67 -12.26 11.12 -5.67
N LYS A 68 -12.54 11.67 -4.48
CA LYS A 68 -11.55 11.77 -3.40
C LYS A 68 -11.09 10.35 -3.02
N GLY A 69 -9.78 10.12 -3.00
CA GLY A 69 -9.18 8.81 -2.75
C GLY A 69 -9.21 8.39 -1.27
N ARG A 70 -10.40 8.15 -0.73
CA ARG A 70 -10.63 7.80 0.69
C ARG A 70 -9.95 6.48 1.07
N ILE A 71 -9.51 6.37 2.32
CA ILE A 71 -8.88 5.15 2.86
C ILE A 71 -9.86 4.17 3.50
N ASP A 72 -11.16 4.40 3.36
CA ASP A 72 -12.23 3.66 4.06
C ASP A 72 -12.16 2.13 3.87
N GLY A 73 -11.84 1.67 2.66
CA GLY A 73 -11.66 0.23 2.39
C GLY A 73 -10.53 -0.39 3.22
N LEU A 74 -9.41 0.33 3.35
CA LEU A 74 -8.28 -0.06 4.17
C LEU A 74 -8.63 -0.04 5.67
N LEU A 75 -9.42 0.93 6.11
CA LEU A 75 -9.89 1.01 7.50
C LEU A 75 -10.82 -0.15 7.87
N LYS A 76 -11.75 -0.53 6.96
CA LYS A 76 -12.59 -1.73 7.12
C LYS A 76 -11.73 -3.00 7.22
N ALA A 77 -10.70 -3.10 6.37
CA ALA A 77 -9.75 -4.21 6.42
C ALA A 77 -9.01 -4.30 7.76
N ILE A 78 -8.50 -3.18 8.28
CA ILE A 78 -7.81 -3.12 9.57
C ILE A 78 -8.73 -3.58 10.70
N LEU A 79 -9.98 -3.11 10.75
CA LEU A 79 -10.94 -3.57 11.77
C LEU A 79 -11.16 -5.08 11.69
N LYS A 80 -11.37 -5.63 10.48
CA LYS A 80 -11.59 -7.07 10.28
C LYS A 80 -10.38 -7.92 10.71
N VAL A 81 -9.15 -7.49 10.38
CA VAL A 81 -7.92 -8.16 10.84
C VAL A 81 -7.83 -8.12 12.35
N GLY A 82 -8.07 -6.95 12.95
CA GLY A 82 -8.05 -6.76 14.40
C GLY A 82 -9.08 -7.64 15.12
N GLU A 83 -10.29 -7.77 14.58
CA GLU A 83 -11.33 -8.67 15.10
C GLU A 83 -10.94 -10.15 14.99
N ARG A 84 -10.31 -10.56 13.89
CA ARG A 84 -9.80 -11.93 13.73
C ARG A 84 -8.72 -12.25 14.76
N MET A 85 -7.82 -11.31 15.01
CA MET A 85 -6.78 -11.43 16.03
C MET A 85 -7.40 -11.53 17.44
N GLU A 86 -8.35 -10.63 17.74
CA GLU A 86 -9.07 -10.63 19.02
C GLU A 86 -9.75 -11.97 19.34
N LYS A 87 -10.36 -12.60 18.33
CA LYS A 87 -10.96 -13.93 18.47
C LYS A 87 -9.94 -15.04 18.76
N SER A 88 -8.68 -14.83 18.40
CA SER A 88 -7.61 -15.83 18.56
C SER A 88 -6.89 -15.65 19.90
N ASP A 89 -6.65 -14.40 20.31
CA ASP A 89 -6.01 -14.03 21.57
C ASP A 89 -6.56 -12.68 22.03
N ALA A 90 -7.12 -12.64 23.24
CA ALA A 90 -7.74 -11.44 23.79
C ALA A 90 -6.71 -10.30 23.94
N GLY A 91 -7.09 -9.10 23.53
CA GLY A 91 -6.25 -7.91 23.47
C GLY A 91 -5.23 -7.90 22.31
N SER A 92 -5.01 -9.01 21.59
CA SER A 92 -4.02 -9.06 20.51
C SER A 92 -4.39 -8.14 19.34
N GLY A 93 -5.68 -7.96 19.06
CA GLY A 93 -6.16 -7.06 18.02
C GLY A 93 -5.87 -5.59 18.35
N SER A 94 -6.00 -5.19 19.62
CA SER A 94 -5.64 -3.83 20.06
C SER A 94 -4.15 -3.59 20.02
N ARG A 95 -3.36 -4.48 20.64
CA ARG A 95 -1.89 -4.41 20.63
C ARG A 95 -1.33 -4.36 19.21
N TRP A 96 -1.93 -5.10 18.28
CA TRP A 96 -1.52 -5.05 16.88
C TRP A 96 -1.80 -3.68 16.25
N ARG A 97 -3.00 -3.12 16.43
CA ARG A 97 -3.35 -1.78 15.91
C ARG A 97 -2.47 -0.68 16.49
N GLU A 98 -2.26 -0.67 17.80
CA GLU A 98 -1.38 0.28 18.51
C GLU A 98 0.08 0.19 18.02
N SER A 99 0.49 -0.96 17.48
CA SER A 99 1.83 -1.12 16.90
C SER A 99 1.98 -0.55 15.50
N ILE A 100 0.88 -0.19 14.82
CA ILE A 100 0.92 0.35 13.46
C ILE A 100 1.46 1.78 13.53
N GLY A 101 2.44 2.10 12.69
CA GLY A 101 2.98 3.46 12.61
C GLY A 101 2.42 4.27 11.45
N VAL A 102 2.01 3.61 10.36
CA VAL A 102 1.43 4.24 9.17
C VAL A 102 0.37 3.36 8.54
N VAL A 103 -0.74 3.98 8.12
CA VAL A 103 -1.81 3.41 7.30
C VAL A 103 -1.98 4.25 6.04
N ALA A 104 -1.83 3.64 4.86
CA ALA A 104 -1.99 4.34 3.59
C ALA A 104 -2.28 3.39 2.42
N TRP A 105 -2.90 3.88 1.36
CA TRP A 105 -2.91 3.15 0.08
C TRP A 105 -1.49 3.02 -0.48
N ARG A 106 -1.20 1.92 -1.20
CA ARG A 106 0.08 1.66 -1.86
C ARG A 106 0.48 2.79 -2.81
N GLY A 107 -0.48 3.40 -3.50
CA GLY A 107 -0.23 4.55 -4.39
C GLY A 107 0.37 5.76 -3.64
N VAL A 108 -0.10 6.02 -2.42
CA VAL A 108 0.44 7.08 -1.54
C VAL A 108 1.89 6.78 -1.17
N MET A 109 2.18 5.56 -0.72
CA MET A 109 3.56 5.16 -0.39
C MET A 109 4.49 5.13 -1.61
N THR A 110 3.97 4.78 -2.79
CA THR A 110 4.73 4.85 -4.05
C THR A 110 5.15 6.29 -4.34
N LYS A 111 4.22 7.26 -4.22
CA LYS A 111 4.54 8.68 -4.42
C LYS A 111 5.62 9.17 -3.45
N ILE A 112 5.50 8.80 -2.18
CA ILE A 112 6.50 9.14 -1.16
C ILE A 112 7.88 8.56 -1.52
N LEU A 113 7.97 7.26 -1.81
CA LEU A 113 9.26 6.60 -2.04
C LEU A 113 9.92 6.97 -3.37
N THR A 114 9.13 7.29 -4.39
CA THR A 114 9.65 7.72 -5.70
C THR A 114 9.95 9.21 -5.80
N ALA A 115 9.54 10.01 -4.82
CA ALA A 115 9.75 11.46 -4.78
C ALA A 115 11.19 11.93 -5.05
N PRO A 116 12.27 11.23 -4.61
CA PRO A 116 13.65 11.65 -4.93
C PRO A 116 13.96 11.73 -6.43
N TYR A 117 13.18 11.02 -7.25
CA TYR A 117 13.36 10.94 -8.71
C TYR A 117 12.17 11.55 -9.47
N GLU A 118 11.23 12.18 -8.77
CA GLU A 118 10.11 12.89 -9.40
C GLU A 118 10.51 14.34 -9.64
N GLU A 119 10.63 14.69 -10.93
CA GLU A 119 11.15 15.98 -11.40
C GLU A 119 10.06 16.93 -11.89
N ARG A 120 8.83 16.43 -12.11
CA ARG A 120 7.76 17.15 -12.80
C ARG A 120 6.52 17.32 -11.95
N ASP A 121 6.06 16.22 -11.36
CA ASP A 121 4.72 16.17 -10.77
C ASP A 121 4.78 16.32 -9.25
N GLY A 122 4.20 17.40 -8.74
CA GLY A 122 3.95 17.57 -7.31
C GLY A 122 2.75 16.75 -6.84
N TRP A 123 2.65 16.52 -5.53
CA TRP A 123 1.51 15.84 -4.93
C TRP A 123 1.15 16.44 -3.57
N GLU A 124 -0.09 16.22 -3.16
CA GLU A 124 -0.65 16.68 -1.89
C GLU A 124 -1.28 15.50 -1.17
N MET A 125 -1.16 15.47 0.15
CA MET A 125 -1.71 14.41 1.00
C MET A 125 -2.29 15.02 2.27
N ASN A 126 -3.44 14.49 2.72
CA ASN A 126 -3.93 14.76 4.06
C ASN A 126 -3.32 13.75 5.04
N VAL A 127 -2.97 14.22 6.23
CA VAL A 127 -2.39 13.39 7.30
C VAL A 127 -3.10 13.67 8.61
N MET A 128 -3.44 12.60 9.33
CA MET A 128 -3.96 12.63 10.70
C MET A 128 -3.14 11.65 11.54
N ASP A 129 -2.78 12.05 12.77
CA ASP A 129 -2.19 11.17 13.78
C ASP A 129 -3.29 10.80 14.79
N ILE A 130 -3.57 9.49 14.92
CA ILE A 130 -4.48 8.95 15.93
C ILE A 130 -3.67 7.96 16.77
N ASP A 131 -3.47 8.27 18.04
CA ASP A 131 -2.77 7.44 19.03
C ASP A 131 -1.40 6.93 18.53
N GLY A 132 -0.66 7.80 17.82
CA GLY A 132 0.67 7.50 17.29
C GLY A 132 0.69 6.80 15.92
N THR A 133 -0.47 6.51 15.34
CA THR A 133 -0.62 5.98 13.98
C THR A 133 -0.87 7.12 13.00
N LEU A 134 -0.01 7.26 11.99
CA LEU A 134 -0.25 8.20 10.88
C LEU A 134 -1.18 7.58 9.84
N TYR A 135 -2.30 8.22 9.55
CA TYR A 135 -3.16 7.92 8.43
C TYR A 135 -2.87 8.90 7.31
N LEU A 136 -2.74 8.40 6.07
CA LEU A 136 -2.47 9.24 4.90
C LEU A 136 -3.45 8.92 3.77
N GLU A 137 -4.08 9.95 3.23
CA GLU A 137 -4.82 9.88 1.97
C GLU A 137 -4.26 10.89 0.96
N GLU A 138 -4.37 10.56 -0.33
CA GLU A 138 -4.05 11.54 -1.36
C GLU A 138 -5.10 12.65 -1.36
N HIS A 139 -4.62 13.89 -1.47
CA HIS A 139 -5.48 15.04 -1.68
C HIS A 139 -5.46 15.47 -3.14
N LEU A 140 -6.65 15.61 -3.72
CA LEU A 140 -6.87 16.26 -5.00
C LEU A 140 -7.90 17.37 -4.79
N THR A 141 -7.64 18.55 -5.34
CA THR A 141 -8.63 19.62 -5.41
C THR A 141 -9.74 19.23 -6.37
N ASP A 142 -10.93 19.81 -6.19
CA ASP A 142 -12.06 19.58 -7.10
C ASP A 142 -11.71 19.94 -8.56
N ALA A 143 -10.87 20.96 -8.76
CA ALA A 143 -10.31 21.29 -10.07
C ALA A 143 -9.46 20.16 -10.66
N LYS A 144 -8.54 19.56 -9.88
CA LYS A 144 -7.73 18.42 -10.33
C LYS A 144 -8.59 17.19 -10.59
N LEU A 145 -9.65 16.95 -9.81
CA LEU A 145 -10.59 15.86 -10.05
C LEU A 145 -11.33 16.06 -11.38
N LYS A 146 -11.82 17.29 -11.62
CA LYS A 146 -12.45 17.66 -12.88
C LYS A 146 -11.51 17.50 -14.08
N ASP A 147 -10.28 17.99 -13.99
CA ASP A 147 -9.29 17.85 -15.06
C ASP A 147 -8.98 16.38 -15.41
N LYS A 148 -9.03 15.49 -14.41
CA LYS A 148 -8.84 14.04 -14.62
C LYS A 148 -10.07 13.39 -15.25
N GLU A 149 -11.28 13.87 -14.95
CA GLU A 149 -12.50 13.42 -15.59
C GLU A 149 -12.56 13.89 -17.05
N ASP A 150 -12.17 15.14 -17.30
CA ASP A 150 -12.15 15.81 -18.61
C ASP A 150 -10.88 15.48 -19.42
N MET A 151 -10.36 14.27 -19.28
CA MET A 151 -9.13 13.82 -19.95
C MET A 151 -9.29 13.86 -21.48
N THR A 152 -8.28 14.38 -22.18
CA THR A 152 -8.30 14.45 -23.65
C THR A 152 -8.46 13.06 -24.28
N PRO A 153 -9.10 12.94 -25.46
CA PRO A 153 -9.35 11.64 -26.10
C PRO A 153 -8.07 10.80 -26.27
N HIS A 154 -6.96 11.45 -26.58
CA HIS A 154 -5.67 10.78 -26.73
C HIS A 154 -5.14 10.22 -25.39
N HIS A 155 -5.15 10.99 -24.30
CA HIS A 155 -4.71 10.48 -22.99
C HIS A 155 -5.68 9.42 -22.44
N ARG A 156 -6.98 9.57 -22.73
CA ARG A 156 -8.01 8.60 -22.34
C ARG A 156 -7.77 7.25 -23.02
N LEU A 157 -7.49 7.25 -24.33
CA LEU A 157 -7.13 6.05 -25.07
C LEU A 157 -5.82 5.42 -24.56
N GLN A 158 -4.81 6.24 -24.25
CA GLN A 158 -3.55 5.74 -23.68
C GLN A 158 -3.74 5.06 -22.32
N SER A 159 -4.63 5.59 -21.49
CA SER A 159 -4.98 4.98 -20.20
C SER A 159 -5.71 3.65 -20.40
N TYR A 160 -6.64 3.60 -21.36
CA TYR A 160 -7.38 2.38 -21.69
C TYR A 160 -6.47 1.22 -22.12
N TYR A 161 -5.34 1.48 -22.76
CA TYR A 161 -4.40 0.41 -23.12
C TYR A 161 -3.90 -0.42 -21.94
N GLY A 162 -3.81 0.16 -20.73
CA GLY A 162 -3.51 -0.61 -19.52
C GLY A 162 -4.62 -1.62 -19.22
N TYR A 163 -5.85 -1.12 -19.06
CA TYR A 163 -7.01 -1.95 -18.73
C TYR A 163 -7.34 -2.99 -19.81
N SER A 164 -7.21 -2.63 -21.09
CA SER A 164 -7.40 -3.58 -22.18
C SER A 164 -6.33 -4.67 -22.16
N PHE A 165 -5.09 -4.36 -21.77
CA PHE A 165 -4.05 -5.36 -21.63
C PHE A 165 -4.34 -6.32 -20.47
N GLU A 166 -4.88 -5.83 -19.36
CA GLU A 166 -5.38 -6.68 -18.27
C GLU A 166 -6.51 -7.59 -18.76
N ALA A 167 -7.47 -7.04 -19.50
CA ALA A 167 -8.55 -7.83 -20.10
C ALA A 167 -8.03 -8.91 -21.06
N TRP A 168 -7.05 -8.60 -21.92
CA TRP A 168 -6.45 -9.59 -22.81
C TRP A 168 -5.56 -10.62 -22.11
N SER A 169 -5.00 -10.26 -20.95
CA SER A 169 -3.97 -11.05 -20.27
C SER A 169 -4.50 -11.74 -19.01
N THR A 170 -5.81 -11.79 -18.82
CA THR A 170 -6.41 -12.42 -17.64
C THR A 170 -7.68 -13.21 -17.93
N SER A 171 -7.93 -14.24 -17.13
CA SER A 171 -9.15 -15.06 -17.14
C SER A 171 -9.75 -15.18 -15.74
N SER A 172 -11.02 -15.57 -15.69
CA SER A 172 -11.76 -15.96 -14.49
C SER A 172 -11.24 -17.25 -13.84
N ARG A 173 -10.46 -18.05 -14.57
CA ARG A 173 -9.89 -19.31 -14.08
C ARG A 173 -8.39 -19.38 -14.40
N PRO A 174 -7.59 -20.03 -13.55
CA PRO A 174 -6.16 -20.21 -13.81
C PRO A 174 -5.93 -21.08 -15.04
N SER A 175 -4.86 -20.76 -15.79
CA SER A 175 -4.36 -21.55 -16.93
C SER A 175 -5.33 -21.77 -18.10
N VAL A 176 -6.50 -21.13 -18.12
CA VAL A 176 -7.51 -21.29 -19.18
C VAL A 176 -7.78 -19.93 -19.81
N SER A 177 -7.55 -19.78 -21.12
CA SER A 177 -7.93 -18.55 -21.81
C SER A 177 -9.44 -18.34 -21.78
N GLU A 178 -9.86 -17.10 -21.58
CA GLU A 178 -11.28 -16.75 -21.56
C GLU A 178 -11.91 -16.93 -22.95
N HIS A 179 -13.15 -17.41 -22.97
CA HIS A 179 -13.94 -17.51 -24.20
C HIS A 179 -15.35 -16.99 -23.95
N LEU A 180 -15.55 -15.70 -24.23
CA LEU A 180 -16.83 -15.02 -24.09
C LEU A 180 -17.56 -14.99 -25.44
N ALA A 181 -18.82 -15.41 -25.45
CA ALA A 181 -19.64 -15.39 -26.67
C ALA A 181 -19.73 -13.98 -27.25
N GLY A 182 -19.52 -13.84 -28.56
CA GLY A 182 -19.53 -12.54 -29.24
C GLY A 182 -18.23 -11.73 -29.12
N HIS A 183 -17.23 -12.24 -28.41
CA HIS A 183 -15.91 -11.61 -28.29
C HIS A 183 -14.80 -12.48 -28.92
N PRO A 184 -13.66 -11.88 -29.28
CA PRO A 184 -12.49 -12.65 -29.69
C PRO A 184 -12.01 -13.60 -28.59
N HIS A 185 -11.41 -14.71 -29.01
CA HIS A 185 -10.77 -15.66 -28.10
C HIS A 185 -9.68 -14.99 -27.26
N GLY A 186 -9.68 -15.24 -25.94
CA GLY A 186 -8.73 -14.66 -24.99
C GLY A 186 -9.13 -13.29 -24.43
N TRP A 187 -10.27 -12.71 -24.86
CA TRP A 187 -10.78 -11.48 -24.23
C TRP A 187 -11.41 -11.80 -22.87
N GLY A 188 -10.79 -11.29 -21.80
CA GLY A 188 -11.16 -11.54 -20.41
C GLY A 188 -12.46 -10.87 -19.95
N GLY A 189 -12.98 -9.92 -20.73
CA GLY A 189 -14.20 -9.17 -20.41
C GLY A 189 -14.06 -7.68 -20.76
N ASP A 190 -15.19 -7.01 -20.94
CA ASP A 190 -15.17 -5.56 -21.12
C ASP A 190 -14.67 -4.86 -19.84
N VAL A 191 -13.92 -3.79 -20.02
CA VAL A 191 -13.28 -3.07 -18.91
C VAL A 191 -14.34 -2.35 -18.08
N ASP A 192 -14.36 -2.65 -16.78
CA ASP A 192 -15.10 -1.92 -15.76
C ASP A 192 -14.16 -1.56 -14.61
N THR A 193 -13.77 -0.29 -14.49
CA THR A 193 -12.80 0.14 -13.47
C THR A 193 -13.44 0.40 -12.11
N ASN A 194 -14.71 0.02 -11.90
CA ASN A 194 -15.29 -0.09 -10.57
C ASN A 194 -14.88 -1.39 -9.88
N VAL A 195 -14.68 -2.46 -10.68
CA VAL A 195 -14.30 -3.80 -10.22
C VAL A 195 -12.79 -3.82 -9.96
N GLN A 196 -12.40 -4.18 -8.75
CA GLN A 196 -11.00 -4.23 -8.36
C GLN A 196 -10.78 -5.35 -7.35
N TRP A 197 -9.65 -6.03 -7.42
CA TRP A 197 -9.21 -6.96 -6.39
C TRP A 197 -8.02 -6.40 -5.63
N CYS A 198 -8.16 -6.27 -4.32
CA CYS A 198 -7.18 -5.58 -3.47
C CYS A 198 -6.53 -6.53 -2.47
N CYS A 199 -5.22 -6.39 -2.33
CA CYS A 199 -4.45 -7.04 -1.29
C CYS A 199 -4.08 -6.02 -0.20
N VAL A 200 -4.23 -6.40 1.07
CA VAL A 200 -3.76 -5.63 2.23
C VAL A 200 -2.63 -6.38 2.90
N VAL A 201 -1.49 -5.70 3.07
CA VAL A 201 -0.26 -6.27 3.63
C VAL A 201 0.22 -5.46 4.83
N LYS A 202 0.98 -6.12 5.71
CA LYS A 202 1.84 -5.45 6.69
C LYS A 202 3.29 -5.52 6.25
N THR A 203 4.04 -4.47 6.53
CA THR A 203 5.49 -4.39 6.30
C THR A 203 6.11 -3.42 7.32
N LYS A 204 7.40 -3.12 7.16
CA LYS A 204 8.15 -2.20 8.01
C LYS A 204 9.20 -1.48 7.17
N LEU A 205 9.21 -0.15 7.22
CA LEU A 205 10.29 0.69 6.70
C LEU A 205 11.08 1.21 7.91
N GLY A 206 12.35 0.83 7.99
CA GLY A 206 13.20 1.10 9.15
C GLY A 206 12.58 0.57 10.45
N ASP A 207 12.20 1.47 11.34
CA ASP A 207 11.56 1.18 12.62
C ASP A 207 10.02 1.26 12.56
N THR A 208 9.44 1.78 11.48
CA THR A 208 8.02 2.09 11.40
C THR A 208 7.25 0.99 10.69
N ARG A 209 6.28 0.38 11.41
CA ARG A 209 5.36 -0.62 10.84
C ARG A 209 4.33 0.07 9.95
N LEU A 210 4.11 -0.50 8.77
CA LEU A 210 3.16 0.01 7.78
C LEU A 210 2.05 -1.03 7.57
N VAL A 211 0.81 -0.57 7.48
CA VAL A 211 -0.29 -1.32 6.85
C VAL A 211 -0.67 -0.62 5.57
N ILE A 212 -0.52 -1.31 4.45
CA ILE A 212 -0.78 -0.76 3.12
C ILE A 212 -1.69 -1.69 2.33
N GLY A 213 -2.62 -1.09 1.60
CA GLY A 213 -3.51 -1.81 0.69
C GLY A 213 -3.29 -1.35 -0.75
N GLY A 214 -3.62 -2.19 -1.72
CA GLY A 214 -3.69 -1.76 -3.10
C GLY A 214 -4.27 -2.82 -4.01
N GLU A 215 -4.78 -2.36 -5.14
CA GLU A 215 -5.19 -3.20 -6.26
C GLU A 215 -4.02 -4.05 -6.77
N VAL A 216 -4.32 -5.30 -7.12
CA VAL A 216 -3.40 -6.24 -7.76
C VAL A 216 -4.10 -6.81 -8.98
N ASP A 217 -3.40 -6.82 -10.13
CA ASP A 217 -4.02 -7.09 -11.42
C ASP A 217 -4.46 -8.55 -11.58
N CYS A 218 -3.63 -9.50 -11.15
CA CYS A 218 -3.97 -10.94 -11.20
C CYS A 218 -3.03 -11.83 -10.36
N ALA A 219 -3.37 -13.12 -10.27
CA ALA A 219 -2.49 -14.19 -9.82
C ALA A 219 -2.03 -15.07 -10.99
N ARG A 220 -0.84 -15.65 -10.90
CA ARG A 220 -0.26 -16.55 -11.91
C ARG A 220 -0.98 -17.89 -11.93
N ASP A 221 -1.13 -18.48 -10.76
CA ASP A 221 -1.76 -19.78 -10.52
C ASP A 221 -2.87 -19.62 -9.46
N ASP A 222 -3.43 -20.74 -8.99
CA ASP A 222 -4.42 -20.76 -7.90
C ASP A 222 -3.95 -19.93 -6.69
N PHE A 223 -4.75 -18.92 -6.33
CA PHE A 223 -4.40 -18.03 -5.23
C PHE A 223 -4.57 -18.74 -3.88
N ASN A 224 -3.47 -18.85 -3.14
CA ASN A 224 -3.42 -19.55 -1.85
C ASN A 224 -3.41 -18.60 -0.63
N GLY A 225 -3.72 -17.32 -0.83
CA GLY A 225 -3.65 -16.31 0.22
C GLY A 225 -2.29 -15.63 0.39
N ASN A 226 -1.25 -16.08 -0.33
CA ASN A 226 0.08 -15.46 -0.31
C ASN A 226 0.34 -14.57 -1.51
N THR A 227 1.29 -13.65 -1.38
CA THR A 227 1.65 -12.72 -2.46
C THR A 227 2.61 -13.30 -3.51
N ASN A 228 3.10 -14.52 -3.29
CA ASN A 228 4.16 -15.15 -4.09
C ASN A 228 3.74 -15.50 -5.53
N ASP A 229 2.43 -15.57 -5.78
CA ASP A 229 1.88 -15.91 -7.08
C ASP A 229 1.23 -14.69 -7.74
N LEU A 230 1.36 -13.48 -7.17
CA LEU A 230 0.76 -12.28 -7.73
C LEU A 230 1.55 -11.76 -8.93
N VAL A 231 0.84 -11.16 -9.87
CA VAL A 231 1.40 -10.60 -11.10
C VAL A 231 0.85 -9.20 -11.31
N GLU A 232 1.75 -8.24 -11.53
CA GLU A 232 1.41 -6.90 -11.99
C GLU A 232 1.50 -6.86 -13.53
N LEU A 233 0.52 -6.25 -14.17
CA LEU A 233 0.45 -6.05 -15.60
C LEU A 233 0.73 -4.59 -15.94
N LYS A 234 1.56 -4.38 -16.95
CA LYS A 234 1.91 -3.05 -17.44
C LYS A 234 1.98 -3.04 -18.95
N THR A 235 1.70 -1.89 -19.55
CA THR A 235 1.96 -1.67 -20.98
C THR A 235 3.02 -0.61 -21.20
N SER A 236 3.78 -0.77 -22.28
CA SER A 236 4.70 0.26 -22.75
C SER A 236 4.75 0.29 -24.28
N MET A 237 5.28 1.38 -24.82
CA MET A 237 5.60 1.48 -26.25
C MET A 237 6.80 0.57 -26.56
N VAL A 238 6.80 -0.07 -27.72
CA VAL A 238 7.97 -0.81 -28.23
C VAL A 238 9.20 0.09 -28.20
N ILE A 239 10.31 -0.46 -27.71
CA ILE A 239 11.61 0.22 -27.62
C ILE A 239 12.30 0.15 -28.99
N ARG A 240 12.55 1.29 -29.61
CA ARG A 240 13.16 1.37 -30.95
C ARG A 240 14.63 1.78 -30.94
N GLY A 241 15.13 2.23 -29.78
CA GLY A 241 16.50 2.66 -29.60
C GLY A 241 16.73 3.25 -28.20
N ALA A 242 17.95 3.76 -27.98
CA ALA A 242 18.44 4.16 -26.66
C ALA A 242 17.57 5.21 -25.94
N GLN A 243 16.90 6.11 -26.66
CA GLN A 243 16.03 7.11 -26.03
C GLN A 243 14.75 6.49 -25.45
N ASP A 244 14.15 5.53 -26.16
CA ASP A 244 12.97 4.81 -25.68
C ASP A 244 13.34 3.89 -24.52
N GLU A 245 14.52 3.26 -24.59
CA GLU A 245 15.07 2.45 -23.51
C GLU A 245 15.24 3.29 -22.24
N ALA A 246 15.90 4.45 -22.32
CA ALA A 246 16.07 5.34 -21.16
C ALA A 246 14.74 5.81 -20.57
N ARG A 247 13.71 6.03 -21.40
CA ARG A 247 12.35 6.35 -20.92
C ARG A 247 11.71 5.16 -20.22
N PHE A 248 11.89 3.95 -20.74
CA PHE A 248 11.40 2.72 -20.11
C PHE A 248 12.09 2.47 -18.76
N GLU A 249 13.41 2.63 -18.67
CA GLU A 249 14.17 2.52 -17.43
C GLU A 249 13.72 3.50 -16.34
N LYS A 250 13.33 4.72 -16.73
CA LYS A 250 12.70 5.67 -15.80
C LYS A 250 11.34 5.17 -15.30
N LYS A 251 10.53 4.50 -16.14
CA LYS A 251 9.25 3.90 -15.71
C LYS A 251 9.46 2.74 -14.74
N LEU A 252 10.55 1.98 -14.88
CA LEU A 252 10.87 0.84 -14.02
C LEU A 252 10.93 1.22 -12.53
N LEU A 253 11.23 2.46 -12.18
CA LEU A 253 11.15 2.94 -10.79
C LEU A 253 9.72 2.81 -10.22
N LYS A 254 8.73 3.32 -10.96
CA LYS A 254 7.32 3.27 -10.52
C LYS A 254 6.82 1.83 -10.56
N PHE A 255 7.17 1.05 -11.59
CA PHE A 255 6.79 -0.37 -11.66
C PHE A 255 7.37 -1.14 -10.46
N TYR A 256 8.66 -0.93 -10.15
CA TYR A 256 9.31 -1.54 -9.00
C TYR A 256 8.57 -1.21 -7.70
N PHE A 257 8.38 0.07 -7.35
CA PHE A 257 7.74 0.41 -6.08
C PHE A 257 6.26 0.04 -6.01
N GLN A 258 5.55 0.05 -7.14
CA GLN A 258 4.16 -0.39 -7.18
C GLN A 258 4.06 -1.86 -6.76
N SER A 259 4.86 -2.74 -7.36
CA SER A 259 4.82 -4.18 -7.08
C SER A 259 5.54 -4.56 -5.78
N PHE A 260 6.71 -3.96 -5.52
CA PHE A 260 7.53 -4.25 -4.34
C PHE A 260 6.79 -3.99 -3.03
N LEU A 261 6.02 -2.90 -2.95
CA LEU A 261 5.30 -2.53 -1.74
C LEU A 261 4.21 -3.54 -1.35
N LEU A 262 3.59 -4.23 -2.31
CA LEU A 262 2.60 -5.27 -2.03
C LEU A 262 3.19 -6.68 -2.01
N GLY A 263 4.51 -6.80 -2.21
CA GLY A 263 5.17 -8.11 -2.28
C GLY A 263 4.82 -8.90 -3.54
N VAL A 264 4.47 -8.21 -4.63
CA VAL A 264 4.19 -8.80 -5.95
C VAL A 264 5.52 -9.13 -6.63
N PRO A 265 5.85 -10.41 -6.87
CA PRO A 265 7.16 -10.84 -7.33
C PRO A 265 7.42 -10.65 -8.82
N GLU A 266 6.37 -10.49 -9.62
CA GLU A 266 6.47 -10.43 -11.07
C GLU A 266 5.69 -9.26 -11.68
N ILE A 267 6.31 -8.62 -12.68
CA ILE A 267 5.68 -7.65 -13.56
C ILE A 267 5.76 -8.16 -14.99
N VAL A 268 4.62 -8.31 -15.66
CA VAL A 268 4.56 -8.61 -17.10
C VAL A 268 4.29 -7.32 -17.87
N VAL A 269 5.21 -6.96 -18.76
CA VAL A 269 5.08 -5.79 -19.62
C VAL A 269 4.68 -6.21 -21.03
N GLY A 270 3.53 -5.72 -21.49
CA GLY A 270 3.12 -5.76 -22.89
C GLY A 270 3.65 -4.56 -23.68
N PHE A 271 4.55 -4.81 -24.62
CA PHE A 271 5.05 -3.80 -25.54
C PHE A 271 4.15 -3.68 -26.76
N ARG A 272 3.63 -2.47 -27.00
CA ARG A 272 2.68 -2.20 -28.08
C ARG A 272 3.21 -1.17 -29.08
N THR A 273 2.64 -1.22 -30.28
CA THR A 273 2.81 -0.19 -31.32
C THR A 273 2.04 1.09 -30.94
N PRO A 274 2.23 2.22 -31.66
CA PRO A 274 1.41 3.42 -31.46
C PRO A 274 -0.07 3.18 -31.72
N ALA A 275 -0.40 2.25 -32.62
CA ALA A 275 -1.78 1.90 -32.97
C ALA A 275 -2.48 1.01 -31.94
N GLY A 276 -1.80 0.62 -30.85
CA GLY A 276 -2.37 -0.24 -29.80
C GLY A 276 -2.21 -1.73 -30.04
N GLN A 277 -1.53 -2.16 -31.09
CA GLN A 277 -1.27 -3.59 -31.35
C GLN A 277 -0.16 -4.10 -30.44
N LEU A 278 -0.43 -5.16 -29.68
CA LEU A 278 0.56 -5.82 -28.82
C LEU A 278 1.59 -6.57 -29.68
N SER A 279 2.88 -6.36 -29.39
CA SER A 279 4.00 -6.91 -30.15
C SER A 279 4.75 -7.99 -29.38
N THR A 280 5.21 -7.68 -28.16
CA THR A 280 5.99 -8.59 -27.34
C THR A 280 5.60 -8.49 -25.87
N LEU A 281 5.80 -9.59 -25.15
CA LEU A 281 5.65 -9.66 -23.71
C LEU A 281 7.03 -9.84 -23.07
N GLN A 282 7.24 -9.20 -21.93
CA GLN A 282 8.44 -9.42 -21.13
C GLN A 282 8.08 -9.49 -19.65
N SER A 283 8.45 -10.58 -19.00
CA SER A 283 8.37 -10.74 -17.55
C SER A 283 9.62 -10.19 -16.86
N PHE A 284 9.40 -9.46 -15.78
CA PHE A 284 10.44 -8.94 -14.90
C PHE A 284 10.20 -9.44 -13.48
N LYS A 285 11.23 -10.01 -12.86
CA LYS A 285 11.21 -10.27 -11.41
C LYS A 285 11.39 -8.96 -10.67
N THR A 286 10.43 -8.56 -9.86
CA THR A 286 10.40 -7.26 -9.16
C THR A 286 11.73 -6.98 -8.44
N MET A 287 12.24 -7.96 -7.68
CA MET A 287 13.48 -7.83 -6.91
C MET A 287 14.75 -7.69 -7.76
N GLN A 288 14.69 -8.02 -9.06
CA GLN A 288 15.81 -7.90 -9.98
C GLN A 288 15.83 -6.56 -10.73
N ILE A 289 14.73 -5.83 -10.77
CA ILE A 289 14.62 -4.56 -11.52
C ILE A 289 15.71 -3.55 -11.16
N PRO A 290 16.07 -3.30 -9.88
CA PRO A 290 17.14 -2.35 -9.55
C PRO A 290 18.50 -2.72 -10.17
N ARG A 291 18.75 -4.01 -10.43
CA ARG A 291 20.00 -4.46 -11.08
C ARG A 291 20.03 -4.13 -12.57
N LEU A 292 18.87 -4.05 -13.23
CA LEU A 292 18.76 -3.76 -14.67
C LEU A 292 19.16 -2.33 -15.01
N VAL A 293 18.91 -1.38 -14.09
CA VAL A 293 19.23 0.03 -14.27
C VAL A 293 20.58 0.43 -13.66
N ARG A 294 21.15 -0.40 -12.77
CA ARG A 294 22.37 -0.07 -12.03
C ARG A 294 23.53 0.28 -12.95
N GLY A 295 24.25 1.36 -12.63
CA GLY A 295 25.42 1.81 -13.37
C GLY A 295 25.11 2.53 -14.67
N LYS A 296 23.84 2.60 -15.10
CA LYS A 296 23.41 3.41 -16.24
C LYS A 296 23.33 4.89 -15.85
N ARG A 297 23.42 5.78 -16.85
CA ARG A 297 23.32 7.22 -16.64
C ARG A 297 21.91 7.59 -16.17
N GLY A 298 21.80 8.28 -15.03
CA GLY A 298 20.50 8.65 -14.45
C GLY A 298 19.75 7.48 -13.81
N ALA A 299 20.45 6.38 -13.51
CA ALA A 299 19.91 5.27 -12.76
C ALA A 299 19.39 5.74 -11.39
N TRP A 300 18.24 5.20 -11.01
CA TRP A 300 17.70 5.34 -9.66
C TRP A 300 18.25 4.23 -8.76
N ASP A 301 18.42 4.56 -7.49
CA ASP A 301 18.80 3.65 -6.41
C ASP A 301 17.64 3.53 -5.40
N PRO A 302 17.10 2.32 -5.16
CA PRO A 302 16.05 2.12 -4.17
C PRO A 302 16.49 2.48 -2.74
N MET A 303 17.79 2.47 -2.43
CA MET A 303 18.27 2.85 -1.09
C MET A 303 18.05 4.34 -0.81
N VAL A 304 18.20 5.20 -1.82
CA VAL A 304 17.86 6.64 -1.71
C VAL A 304 16.36 6.81 -1.43
N SER A 305 15.51 6.02 -2.10
CA SER A 305 14.07 6.02 -1.88
C SER A 305 13.68 5.57 -0.47
N PHE A 306 14.32 4.53 0.08
CA PHE A 306 14.05 4.06 1.44
C PHE A 306 14.57 5.02 2.50
N ASP A 307 15.77 5.58 2.35
CA ASP A 307 16.28 6.63 3.23
C ASP A 307 15.35 7.85 3.25
N TRP A 308 14.91 8.29 2.06
CA TRP A 308 13.95 9.36 1.94
C TRP A 308 12.62 9.03 2.64
N GLY A 309 12.06 7.85 2.39
CA GLY A 309 10.81 7.42 3.03
C GLY A 309 10.91 7.40 4.56
N GLN A 310 12.01 6.91 5.12
CA GLN A 310 12.25 6.94 6.57
C GLN A 310 12.30 8.38 7.08
N ARG A 311 13.11 9.24 6.43
CA ARG A 311 13.24 10.65 6.82
C ARG A 311 11.91 11.39 6.74
N PHE A 312 11.11 11.13 5.71
CA PHE A 312 9.78 11.68 5.53
C PHE A 312 8.86 11.29 6.70
N ILE A 313 8.77 10.00 7.03
CA ILE A 313 7.90 9.51 8.12
C ILE A 313 8.37 10.07 9.47
N THR A 314 9.68 10.03 9.75
CA THR A 314 10.25 10.60 10.99
C THR A 314 9.93 12.08 11.11
N PHE A 315 10.08 12.85 10.04
CA PHE A 315 9.77 14.27 9.99
C PHE A 315 8.27 14.56 10.23
N LEU A 316 7.36 13.75 9.65
CA LEU A 316 5.93 13.89 9.91
C LEU A 316 5.61 13.62 11.39
N LYS A 317 6.12 12.52 11.94
CA LYS A 317 5.90 12.17 13.35
C LYS A 317 6.41 13.26 14.30
N SER A 318 7.61 13.79 14.06
CA SER A 318 8.16 14.86 14.91
C SER A 318 7.37 16.15 14.79
N THR A 319 6.95 16.51 13.57
CA THR A 319 6.22 17.76 13.32
C THR A 319 4.82 17.73 13.94
N ILE A 320 4.09 16.63 13.76
CA ILE A 320 2.69 16.52 14.19
C ILE A 320 2.59 16.36 15.72
N ARG A 321 3.52 15.63 16.34
CA ARG A 321 3.53 15.44 17.81
C ARG A 321 3.83 16.73 18.57
N VAL A 322 4.89 17.44 18.20
CA VAL A 322 5.28 18.71 18.86
C VAL A 322 4.13 19.73 18.81
N ALA A 323 3.46 19.85 17.67
CA ALA A 323 2.36 20.77 17.52
C ALA A 323 1.05 20.35 18.24
N GLY A 324 0.95 19.10 18.71
CA GLY A 324 -0.16 18.62 19.54
C GLY A 324 0.03 18.95 21.03
N GLU A 325 1.28 18.96 21.50
CA GLU A 325 1.64 19.33 22.88
C GLU A 325 1.42 20.84 23.14
N ASP A 326 1.69 21.69 22.15
CA ASP A 326 1.48 23.16 22.24
C ASP A 326 0.00 23.58 22.39
N THR A 327 -0.97 22.67 22.20
CA THR A 327 -2.41 22.96 22.32
C THR A 327 -3.04 22.59 23.66
N HIS A 328 -2.28 22.01 24.59
CA HIS A 328 -2.68 21.88 25.99
C HIS A 328 -2.02 23.00 26.81
N PRO A 329 -2.72 24.08 27.17
CA PRO A 329 -2.15 25.06 28.08
C PRO A 329 -1.80 24.37 29.40
N ALA A 330 -0.54 24.53 29.81
CA ALA A 330 -0.04 24.14 31.11
C ALA A 330 -0.75 24.96 32.21
N GLU A 331 -1.93 24.52 32.64
CA GLU A 331 -2.40 24.77 33.99
C GLU A 331 -2.08 23.51 34.82
N ALA A 332 -0.78 23.32 35.06
CA ALA A 332 -0.31 22.42 36.10
C ALA A 332 -0.43 23.16 37.43
N GLU A 333 -1.58 23.03 38.10
CA GLU A 333 -1.57 23.12 39.57
C GLU A 333 -0.88 21.87 40.11
N THR A 334 0.25 22.09 40.76
CA THR A 334 1.08 21.09 41.41
C THR A 334 0.29 20.37 42.51
N LEU A 335 0.06 19.07 42.34
CA LEU A 335 -0.16 18.16 43.46
C LEU A 335 0.72 16.92 43.27
N ASP A 336 1.50 16.65 44.31
CA ASP A 336 2.51 15.62 44.41
C ASP A 336 2.00 14.20 44.10
N GLY A 337 2.83 13.46 43.35
CA GLY A 337 3.05 12.03 43.58
C GLY A 337 2.18 11.05 42.81
N ALA A 338 2.70 10.55 41.68
CA ALA A 338 2.87 9.12 41.34
C ALA A 338 3.18 8.97 39.84
N ASP A 339 4.17 8.14 39.51
CA ASP A 339 4.40 7.62 38.15
C ASP A 339 3.13 6.92 37.65
N GLU A 340 2.47 7.50 36.64
CA GLU A 340 1.39 6.88 35.86
C GLU A 340 1.78 6.93 34.37
N PRO A 341 1.64 5.83 33.62
CA PRO A 341 1.90 5.82 32.19
C PRO A 341 0.86 6.68 31.45
N LEU A 342 1.32 7.50 30.51
CA LEU A 342 0.52 8.39 29.63
C LEU A 342 -0.86 7.80 29.30
N ALA A 343 -1.89 8.29 29.97
CA ALA A 343 -3.27 7.82 29.84
C ALA A 343 -3.95 8.35 28.57
N ASN A 344 -4.83 7.51 28.02
CA ASN A 344 -5.65 7.71 26.84
C ASN A 344 -6.36 9.08 26.81
N VAL A 345 -6.09 9.88 25.76
CA VAL A 345 -6.82 11.13 25.51
C VAL A 345 -8.22 10.78 24.98
N HIS A 346 -9.24 11.03 25.80
CA HIS A 346 -10.63 10.93 25.38
C HIS A 346 -11.01 12.11 24.48
N TYR A 347 -11.04 11.89 23.17
CA TYR A 347 -11.54 12.88 22.22
C TYR A 347 -13.06 13.08 22.39
N THR A 348 -13.51 14.15 23.06
CA THR A 348 -14.93 14.51 23.12
C THR A 348 -15.39 15.16 21.80
N ASP A 349 -16.70 15.34 21.58
CA ASP A 349 -17.22 16.07 20.39
C ASP A 349 -16.97 17.60 20.49
N ARG A 350 -16.23 18.09 21.50
CA ARG A 350 -15.78 19.48 21.55
C ARG A 350 -14.77 19.76 20.43
N PRO A 351 -14.83 20.92 19.75
CA PRO A 351 -13.88 21.26 18.68
C PRO A 351 -12.40 21.21 19.06
N ALA A 352 -12.06 21.43 20.34
CA ALA A 352 -10.71 21.35 20.87
C ALA A 352 -10.16 19.91 20.98
N ASP A 353 -11.04 18.91 20.95
CA ASP A 353 -10.72 17.50 21.12
C ASP A 353 -10.83 16.72 19.80
N LYS A 354 -10.76 17.40 18.65
CA LYS A 354 -10.69 16.70 17.36
C LYS A 354 -9.23 16.56 16.92
N PRO A 355 -8.78 15.36 16.50
CA PRO A 355 -7.44 15.19 15.94
C PRO A 355 -7.20 16.17 14.80
N PRO A 356 -6.08 16.90 14.78
CA PRO A 356 -5.81 17.89 13.75
C PRO A 356 -5.58 17.23 12.39
N VAL A 357 -6.06 17.88 11.33
CA VAL A 357 -5.75 17.51 9.94
C VAL A 357 -4.57 18.33 9.45
N TRP A 358 -3.61 17.65 8.83
CA TRP A 358 -2.42 18.27 8.23
C TRP A 358 -2.43 18.08 6.74
N ARG A 359 -1.99 19.10 6.00
CA ARG A 359 -1.72 19.03 4.56
C ARG A 359 -0.22 18.94 4.35
N VAL A 360 0.20 17.90 3.63
CA VAL A 360 1.57 17.68 3.20
C VAL A 360 1.63 17.92 1.70
N ILE A 361 2.55 18.78 1.27
CA ILE A 361 2.75 19.11 -0.13
C ILE A 361 4.18 18.77 -0.51
N PHE A 362 4.33 17.98 -1.55
CA PHE A 362 5.61 17.76 -2.24
C PHE A 362 5.69 18.62 -3.48
N LYS A 363 6.81 19.33 -3.59
CA LYS A 363 7.19 20.07 -4.80
C LYS A 363 8.53 19.53 -5.29
N PRO A 364 8.62 19.05 -6.55
CA PRO A 364 9.89 18.65 -7.14
C PRO A 364 10.96 19.73 -6.97
N LYS A 365 12.18 19.32 -6.61
CA LYS A 365 13.35 20.16 -6.34
C LYS A 365 13.30 21.02 -5.07
N ASP A 366 12.12 21.28 -4.50
CA ASP A 366 11.97 22.02 -3.24
C ASP A 366 11.92 21.08 -2.02
N GLY A 367 11.16 19.99 -2.12
CA GLY A 367 10.96 19.02 -1.04
C GLY A 367 9.54 19.04 -0.50
N ILE A 368 9.40 18.90 0.83
CA ILE A 368 8.13 18.76 1.53
C ILE A 368 7.83 20.01 2.35
N SER A 369 6.56 20.43 2.33
CA SER A 369 6.00 21.36 3.30
C SER A 369 4.78 20.80 4.01
N VAL A 370 4.68 21.07 5.31
CA VAL A 370 3.61 20.57 6.18
C VAL A 370 2.94 21.75 6.90
N THR A 371 1.61 21.79 6.81
CA THR A 371 0.77 22.84 7.40
C THR A 371 -0.47 22.23 8.03
N ARG A 372 -0.80 22.67 9.25
CA ARG A 372 -2.06 22.31 9.91
C ARG A 372 -3.20 23.03 9.20
N LEU A 373 -4.29 22.33 8.90
CA LEU A 373 -5.46 22.93 8.28
C LEU A 373 -6.26 23.72 9.32
N ASP A 374 -6.80 24.86 8.87
CA ASP A 374 -7.80 25.62 9.61
C ASP A 374 -9.20 25.00 9.43
N GLY A 375 -10.23 25.63 10.02
CA GLY A 375 -11.60 25.12 9.93
C GLY A 375 -12.10 24.98 8.48
N THR A 376 -11.73 25.89 7.59
CA THR A 376 -12.11 25.85 6.17
C THR A 376 -11.42 24.68 5.46
N GLY A 377 -10.12 24.49 5.68
CA GLY A 377 -9.39 23.35 5.13
C GLY A 377 -9.92 22.00 5.65
N VAL A 378 -10.29 21.92 6.93
CA VAL A 378 -10.90 20.71 7.50
C VAL A 378 -12.26 20.42 6.85
N GLN A 379 -13.12 21.44 6.67
CA GLN A 379 -14.42 21.28 6.00
C GLN A 379 -14.29 20.83 4.54
N GLU A 380 -13.28 21.33 3.81
CA GLU A 380 -12.97 20.89 2.44
C GLU A 380 -12.63 19.38 2.40
N VAL A 381 -11.86 18.92 3.39
CA VAL A 381 -11.44 17.53 3.53
C VAL A 381 -12.62 16.63 3.94
N GLU A 382 -13.45 17.09 4.89
CA GLU A 382 -14.68 16.39 5.32
C GLU A 382 -15.69 16.27 4.18
N ALA A 383 -15.76 17.28 3.30
CA ALA A 383 -16.56 17.27 2.07
C ALA A 383 -18.07 17.03 2.29
N GLY A 384 -18.60 17.36 3.47
CA GLY A 384 -19.99 17.11 3.84
C GLY A 384 -20.30 15.64 4.19
N GLU A 385 -19.29 14.79 4.30
CA GLU A 385 -19.43 13.38 4.70
C GLU A 385 -19.37 13.23 6.24
N ASP A 386 -19.93 12.15 6.80
CA ASP A 386 -19.87 11.88 8.25
C ASP A 386 -18.47 11.43 8.68
N ARG A 387 -17.60 12.41 8.95
CA ARG A 387 -16.18 12.25 9.21
C ARG A 387 -15.69 13.20 10.31
N VAL A 388 -14.50 12.90 10.82
CA VAL A 388 -13.68 13.85 11.59
C VAL A 388 -12.39 14.01 10.79
N GLY A 389 -12.20 15.17 10.18
CA GLY A 389 -11.18 15.30 9.13
C GLY A 389 -11.49 14.39 7.96
N PHE A 390 -10.54 13.54 7.54
CA PHE A 390 -10.82 12.56 6.47
C PHE A 390 -11.20 11.16 6.97
N LEU A 391 -11.02 10.88 8.26
CA LEU A 391 -11.38 9.58 8.83
C LEU A 391 -12.88 9.51 9.09
N PRO A 392 -13.55 8.43 8.67
CA PRO A 392 -14.99 8.30 8.89
C PRO A 392 -15.31 8.07 10.37
N ARG A 393 -16.42 8.66 10.82
CA ARG A 393 -16.81 8.63 12.24
C ARG A 393 -16.96 7.20 12.77
N TRP A 394 -17.53 6.30 11.97
CA TRP A 394 -17.66 4.87 12.33
C TRP A 394 -16.32 4.20 12.67
N TYR A 395 -15.21 4.63 12.07
CA TYR A 395 -13.90 4.06 12.35
C TYR A 395 -13.38 4.56 13.70
N LEU A 396 -13.46 5.87 13.94
CA LEU A 396 -13.01 6.49 15.17
C LEU A 396 -13.81 5.99 16.39
N ASP A 397 -15.12 5.82 16.25
CA ASP A 397 -15.95 5.28 17.32
C ASP A 397 -15.55 3.85 17.69
N LYS A 398 -15.16 3.04 16.70
CA LYS A 398 -14.64 1.67 16.94
C LYS A 398 -13.29 1.66 17.65
N LEU A 399 -12.46 2.70 17.45
CA LEU A 399 -11.22 2.87 18.22
C LEU A 399 -11.55 3.27 19.67
N ARG A 400 -12.46 4.22 19.87
CA ARG A 400 -12.85 4.75 21.20
C ARG A 400 -13.49 3.70 22.13
N VAL A 401 -14.43 2.91 21.62
CA VAL A 401 -15.17 1.91 22.42
C VAL A 401 -14.23 0.86 23.05
N ARG A 402 -13.05 0.64 22.47
CA ARG A 402 -12.11 -0.37 22.96
C ARG A 402 -11.06 0.17 23.93
N SER A 403 -10.75 1.47 23.91
CA SER A 403 -9.86 2.10 24.89
C SER A 403 -10.53 2.27 26.27
N GLY A 404 -11.88 2.28 26.32
CA GLY A 404 -12.66 2.43 27.56
C GLY A 404 -12.97 1.13 28.31
N SER A 405 -12.72 -0.05 27.74
CA SER A 405 -13.02 -1.34 28.38
C SER A 405 -11.84 -1.94 29.17
N GLY A 406 -10.80 -1.16 29.44
CA GLY A 406 -9.60 -1.59 30.16
C GLY A 406 -9.61 -1.34 31.68
N SER A 407 -10.60 -0.62 32.22
CA SER A 407 -10.72 -0.38 33.66
C SER A 407 -11.67 -1.39 34.30
N ASP A 408 -11.26 -2.67 34.40
CA ASP A 408 -12.00 -3.64 35.21
C ASP A 408 -11.38 -3.71 36.61
N THR A 409 -12.19 -3.25 37.57
CA THR A 409 -11.97 -3.28 39.02
C THR A 409 -11.62 -4.69 39.49
N ARG A 410 -10.44 -4.86 40.11
CA ARG A 410 -10.14 -6.06 40.90
C ARG A 410 -11.07 -6.09 42.12
N PRO A 411 -11.81 -7.19 42.36
CA PRO A 411 -12.41 -7.40 43.67
C PRO A 411 -11.30 -7.76 44.65
N THR A 412 -11.17 -6.97 45.70
CA THR A 412 -10.42 -7.32 46.91
C THR A 412 -10.98 -8.62 47.50
N GLN A 413 -10.20 -9.70 47.48
CA GLN A 413 -10.43 -10.85 48.34
C GLN A 413 -9.41 -10.88 49.49
N SER A 414 -9.98 -10.90 50.69
CA SER A 414 -9.34 -10.96 51.99
C SER A 414 -8.61 -12.27 52.24
N SER A 415 -7.53 -12.14 53.00
CA SER A 415 -6.76 -13.15 53.74
C SER A 415 -7.51 -14.39 54.24
N GLY A 416 -6.89 -15.56 54.09
CA GLY A 416 -7.25 -16.78 54.83
C GLY A 416 -6.42 -18.02 54.48
N ASP A 417 -5.46 -18.31 55.36
CA ASP A 417 -4.90 -19.62 55.77
C ASP A 417 -4.03 -20.56 54.89
N ARG A 418 -2.77 -20.65 55.34
CA ARG A 418 -1.86 -21.81 55.59
C ARG A 418 -2.04 -23.17 54.88
N ARG A 419 -1.02 -23.50 54.05
CA ARG A 419 -0.09 -24.70 53.97
C ARG A 419 -0.64 -26.16 54.11
N PRO A 420 0.12 -27.22 53.67
CA PRO A 420 1.31 -27.29 52.80
C PRO A 420 1.31 -28.42 51.70
N ALA A 421 2.27 -28.29 50.78
CA ALA A 421 3.07 -29.29 50.04
C ALA A 421 2.46 -30.64 49.60
N ASP A 422 2.59 -30.94 48.30
CA ASP A 422 3.11 -32.25 47.90
C ASP A 422 3.89 -32.24 46.57
N ASN A 423 4.99 -32.98 46.63
CA ASN A 423 5.97 -33.32 45.60
C ASN A 423 5.30 -34.19 44.51
N ILE A 424 5.68 -34.05 43.23
CA ILE A 424 5.87 -35.19 42.30
C ILE A 424 6.59 -34.72 41.02
N ARG A 425 7.44 -35.62 40.54
CA ARG A 425 8.59 -35.48 39.64
C ARG A 425 8.24 -35.32 38.16
N SER A 426 9.17 -34.71 37.43
CA SER A 426 9.35 -34.83 35.97
C SER A 426 9.58 -36.29 35.53
N PRO A 427 9.22 -36.64 34.28
CA PRO A 427 10.26 -36.81 33.23
C PRO A 427 9.74 -36.26 31.89
N GLY A 428 10.50 -36.05 30.82
CA GLY A 428 11.85 -36.38 30.41
C GLY A 428 11.88 -36.07 28.90
N HIS A 429 12.99 -35.51 28.43
CA HIS A 429 13.21 -35.18 27.03
C HIS A 429 13.02 -36.37 26.07
N THR A 430 12.43 -36.13 24.90
CA THR A 430 12.79 -36.89 23.71
C THR A 430 12.84 -35.94 22.51
N ARG A 431 14.05 -35.79 21.99
CA ARG A 431 14.47 -34.97 20.85
C ARG A 431 14.29 -35.83 19.60
N ILE A 432 13.44 -35.43 18.66
CA ILE A 432 13.31 -36.09 17.36
C ILE A 432 14.13 -35.31 16.35
N GLU A 433 15.24 -35.91 15.92
CA GLU A 433 16.03 -35.48 14.77
C GLU A 433 15.31 -35.88 13.48
N VAL A 434 15.06 -34.92 12.59
CA VAL A 434 14.55 -35.17 11.24
C VAL A 434 15.74 -35.09 10.28
N GLY A 435 16.12 -36.26 9.75
CA GLY A 435 17.18 -36.40 8.76
C GLY A 435 16.78 -35.81 7.41
N VAL A 436 17.66 -34.97 6.86
CA VAL A 436 17.56 -34.40 5.51
C VAL A 436 18.22 -35.37 4.53
N VAL A 437 17.45 -35.86 3.56
CA VAL A 437 17.96 -36.67 2.43
C VAL A 437 18.06 -35.77 1.20
N TYR A 438 19.28 -35.57 0.69
CA TYR A 438 19.55 -34.93 -0.59
C TYR A 438 19.63 -35.98 -1.71
N PRO A 439 18.92 -35.83 -2.84
CA PRO A 439 19.23 -36.59 -4.04
C PRO A 439 20.40 -35.98 -4.83
N ALA A 440 21.15 -36.87 -5.46
CA ALA A 440 22.45 -36.69 -6.07
C ALA A 440 22.49 -35.80 -7.33
N ARG A 441 23.66 -35.19 -7.55
CA ARG A 441 24.07 -34.47 -8.76
C ARG A 441 24.36 -35.45 -9.92
N THR A 442 24.00 -35.06 -11.13
CA THR A 442 24.61 -35.54 -12.38
C THR A 442 25.09 -34.34 -13.22
N PRO A 443 26.10 -34.50 -14.10
CA PRO A 443 27.03 -33.42 -14.46
C PRO A 443 26.74 -32.70 -15.78
N SER A 444 27.20 -31.45 -15.80
CA SER A 444 27.63 -30.55 -16.88
C SER A 444 27.37 -30.91 -18.35
N GLU A 445 26.73 -29.97 -19.06
CA GLU A 445 27.10 -29.61 -20.43
C GLU A 445 27.31 -28.08 -20.54
N SER A 446 28.30 -27.73 -21.34
CA SER A 446 28.95 -26.43 -21.53
C SER A 446 28.20 -25.46 -22.45
N ALA A 447 28.48 -24.16 -22.24
CA ALA A 447 27.97 -22.97 -22.93
C ALA A 447 28.20 -22.92 -24.46
N PRO A 448 27.61 -21.93 -25.18
CA PRO A 448 28.25 -20.61 -25.36
C PRO A 448 27.27 -19.43 -25.17
N ALA A 449 27.62 -18.31 -24.52
CA ALA A 449 28.41 -17.16 -24.99
C ALA A 449 27.77 -16.35 -26.15
N GLY A 450 27.50 -15.06 -25.90
CA GLY A 450 26.95 -14.05 -26.83
C GLY A 450 25.47 -13.77 -26.55
N TRP A 451 25.01 -12.55 -26.27
CA TRP A 451 25.31 -11.31 -26.97
C TRP A 451 25.22 -10.07 -26.07
N ILE A 452 26.11 -9.14 -26.41
CA ILE A 452 26.07 -7.71 -26.10
C ILE A 452 24.89 -7.09 -26.86
N ILE A 453 24.00 -6.39 -26.15
CA ILE A 453 23.55 -4.99 -26.34
C ILE A 453 22.71 -4.64 -25.11
#